data_AF-A0A6G1MCK7-F1
#
_entry.id   AF-A0A6G1MCK7-F1
#
_cell.length_a   1.000
_cell.length_b   1.000
_cell.length_c   1.000
_cell.angle_alpha   90.00
_cell.angle_beta   90.00
_cell.angle_gamma   90.00
#
_symmetry.space_group_name_H-M   'P 1'
#
loop_
_entity.id
_entity.type
_entity.pdbx_description
1 polymer ?
#
loop_
_entity_poly.entity_id
_entity_poly.type
_entity_poly.pdbx_seq_one_letter_code
_entity_poly.pdbx_strand_id
1 'polypeptide(L)'
;MASPQVRTTLNEITTSSASQSDKIPPLQTLLSEILSSSSPEQLTPNLKAFIDTVLNEPITLITSRPVMTELVSSLSKLPNESESKKDTLNYLVEALRPRVVSYEESDTLCREQLADIHESENDNTAAANVLMAIQLESSQRLIPDEYRLKTYIRIMRNLLEDNESVTAERYLNRAVSLIHKSTDEIQNLHFLMCQARIYDNKRDFLNACQKYLQLSFSQVVEETERLGCLNAAIICAVLAPAGPARSRALGTLYKDDRAPQVEHYAILEKMYFDRLLSSEDVDAFEKSLAPHQTAQNADGTTVLTRAIVQHNLLAASRLYNNIGVEELGVLLRLPAEQAERYAARMIEQKRLAGQIDQIDKVIYFDGPAGTGAHTDGVIIGRQTRKWDANILALAEEVERVTSLLQTEHPEWVAANMVH
;
A
#
# COMPACT_ATOMS: atom_id res chain seq x y z
N MET A 1 5.44 -46.27 -5.06
CA MET A 1 4.77 -46.80 -6.28
C MET A 1 3.31 -47.04 -5.95
N ALA A 2 2.40 -46.91 -6.94
CA ALA A 2 0.97 -47.08 -6.70
C ALA A 2 0.64 -48.55 -6.39
N SER A 3 -0.38 -48.79 -5.57
CA SER A 3 -0.82 -50.13 -5.21
C SER A 3 -1.31 -50.89 -6.44
N PRO A 4 -0.98 -52.19 -6.56
CA PRO A 4 -1.37 -53.00 -7.71
C PRO A 4 -2.90 -53.16 -7.81
N GLN A 5 -3.60 -53.20 -6.67
CA GLN A 5 -5.06 -53.29 -6.63
C GLN A 5 -5.73 -52.08 -7.29
N VAL A 6 -5.30 -50.86 -6.97
CA VAL A 6 -5.85 -49.62 -7.55
C VAL A 6 -5.58 -49.56 -9.06
N ARG A 7 -4.42 -50.00 -9.53
CA ARG A 7 -4.13 -50.06 -10.97
C ARG A 7 -5.01 -51.06 -11.71
N THR A 8 -5.32 -52.19 -11.05
CA THR A 8 -6.11 -53.26 -11.67
C THR A 8 -7.57 -52.82 -11.82
N THR A 9 -8.15 -52.23 -10.77
CA THR A 9 -9.51 -51.68 -10.81
C THR A 9 -9.65 -50.51 -11.79
N LEU A 10 -8.65 -49.64 -11.89
CA LEU A 10 -8.62 -48.57 -12.91
C LEU A 10 -8.61 -49.12 -14.34
N ASN A 11 -7.83 -50.18 -14.59
CA ASN A 11 -7.80 -50.84 -15.90
C ASN A 11 -9.13 -51.53 -16.24
N GLU A 12 -9.80 -52.14 -15.26
CA GLU A 12 -11.12 -52.75 -15.45
C GLU A 12 -12.20 -51.71 -15.80
N ILE A 13 -12.18 -50.56 -15.12
CA ILE A 13 -13.15 -49.48 -15.36
C ILE A 13 -12.92 -48.82 -16.74
N THR A 14 -11.65 -48.63 -17.13
CA THR A 14 -11.32 -48.01 -18.43
C THR A 14 -11.65 -48.92 -19.61
N THR A 15 -11.36 -50.22 -19.50
CA THR A 15 -11.64 -51.23 -20.56
C THR A 15 -13.10 -51.70 -20.63
N SER A 16 -13.91 -51.38 -19.62
CA SER A 16 -15.35 -51.67 -19.62
C SER A 16 -16.06 -51.06 -20.84
N SER A 17 -16.94 -51.83 -21.46
CA SER A 17 -17.81 -51.41 -22.57
C SER A 17 -19.02 -50.58 -22.14
N ALA A 18 -19.11 -50.23 -20.85
CA ALA A 18 -20.17 -49.39 -20.31
C ALA A 18 -20.17 -48.00 -20.95
N SER A 19 -21.35 -47.36 -20.97
CA SER A 19 -21.48 -45.98 -21.45
C SER A 19 -20.61 -45.06 -20.60
N GLN A 20 -20.13 -43.96 -21.18
CA GLN A 20 -19.21 -43.06 -20.46
C GLN A 20 -19.85 -42.53 -19.17
N SER A 21 -21.11 -42.09 -19.19
CA SER A 21 -21.82 -41.65 -17.97
C SER A 21 -21.86 -42.69 -16.85
N ASP A 22 -21.93 -43.98 -17.18
CA ASP A 22 -21.99 -45.07 -16.21
C ASP A 22 -20.62 -45.37 -15.57
N LYS A 23 -19.53 -44.83 -16.12
CA LYS A 23 -18.18 -44.94 -15.55
C LYS A 23 -17.90 -43.94 -14.43
N ILE A 24 -18.77 -42.93 -14.23
CA ILE A 24 -18.58 -41.90 -13.19
C ILE A 24 -18.72 -42.48 -11.77
N PRO A 25 -19.79 -43.21 -11.41
CA PRO A 25 -19.95 -43.71 -10.04
C PRO A 25 -18.85 -44.69 -9.59
N PRO A 26 -18.38 -45.64 -10.41
CA PRO A 26 -17.25 -46.51 -10.07
C PRO A 26 -15.96 -45.73 -9.78
N LEU A 27 -15.66 -44.69 -10.58
CA LEU A 27 -14.47 -43.85 -10.39
C LEU A 27 -14.55 -43.03 -9.09
N GLN A 28 -15.73 -42.49 -8.76
CA GLN A 28 -15.94 -41.75 -7.50
C GLN A 28 -15.84 -42.68 -6.28
N THR A 29 -16.36 -43.90 -6.39
CA THR A 29 -16.26 -44.90 -5.31
C THR A 29 -14.81 -45.30 -5.08
N LEU A 30 -14.06 -45.57 -6.15
CA LEU A 30 -12.63 -45.85 -6.07
C LEU A 30 -11.86 -44.68 -5.47
N LEU A 31 -12.18 -43.44 -5.84
CA LEU A 31 -11.56 -42.25 -5.25
C LEU A 31 -11.78 -42.21 -3.73
N SER A 32 -13.01 -42.46 -3.25
CA SER A 32 -13.30 -42.51 -1.82
C SER A 32 -12.57 -43.65 -1.11
N GLU A 33 -12.38 -44.78 -1.79
CA GLU A 33 -11.63 -45.93 -1.28
C GLU A 33 -10.14 -45.59 -1.17
N ILE A 34 -9.55 -44.94 -2.18
CA ILE A 34 -8.15 -44.49 -2.15
C ILE A 34 -7.92 -43.54 -0.97
N LEU A 35 -8.83 -42.60 -0.73
CA LEU A 35 -8.70 -41.61 0.35
C LEU A 35 -8.87 -42.21 1.75
N SER A 36 -9.67 -43.27 1.90
CA SER A 36 -9.96 -43.90 3.20
C SER A 36 -9.05 -45.07 3.56
N SER A 37 -8.56 -45.81 2.55
CA SER A 37 -7.81 -47.06 2.76
C SER A 37 -6.30 -46.94 2.52
N SER A 38 -5.82 -45.87 1.87
CA SER A 38 -4.40 -45.74 1.56
C SER A 38 -3.59 -45.27 2.77
N SER A 39 -2.44 -45.91 2.99
CA SER A 39 -1.41 -45.40 3.91
C SER A 39 -0.78 -44.09 3.40
N PRO A 40 -0.22 -43.23 4.26
CA PRO A 40 0.35 -41.94 3.87
C PRO A 40 1.40 -42.03 2.74
N GLU A 41 2.23 -43.08 2.76
CA GLU A 41 3.27 -43.30 1.74
C GLU A 41 2.72 -43.79 0.39
N GLN A 42 1.54 -44.41 0.38
CA GLN A 42 0.91 -44.96 -0.83
C GLN A 42 -0.19 -44.05 -1.40
N LEU A 43 -0.67 -43.09 -0.62
CA LEU A 43 -1.72 -42.16 -1.01
C LEU A 43 -1.31 -41.32 -2.24
N THR A 44 -0.17 -40.63 -2.17
CA THR A 44 0.35 -39.80 -3.27
C THR A 44 0.51 -40.59 -4.58
N PRO A 45 1.19 -41.76 -4.62
CA PRO A 45 1.32 -42.50 -5.87
C PRO A 45 0.01 -43.11 -6.37
N ASN A 46 -0.94 -43.48 -5.50
CA ASN A 46 -2.27 -43.95 -5.90
C ASN A 46 -3.07 -42.83 -6.58
N LEU A 47 -3.03 -41.62 -6.02
CA LEU A 47 -3.70 -40.44 -6.59
C LEU A 47 -3.06 -40.01 -7.92
N LYS A 48 -1.73 -40.05 -8.04
CA LYS A 48 -1.04 -39.77 -9.32
C LYS A 48 -1.47 -40.76 -10.42
N ALA A 49 -1.52 -42.06 -10.09
CA ALA A 49 -1.98 -43.07 -11.04
C ALA A 49 -3.46 -42.86 -11.43
N PHE A 50 -4.31 -42.49 -10.47
CA PHE A 50 -5.72 -42.14 -10.75
C PHE A 50 -5.81 -40.97 -11.73
N ILE A 51 -5.08 -39.87 -11.48
CA ILE A 51 -5.03 -38.68 -12.34
C ILE A 51 -4.62 -39.05 -13.77
N ASP A 52 -3.54 -39.83 -13.94
CA ASP A 52 -3.05 -40.25 -15.25
C ASP A 52 -4.12 -41.06 -16.02
N THR A 53 -4.77 -41.99 -15.34
CA THR A 53 -5.82 -42.82 -15.97
C THR A 53 -7.03 -41.99 -16.41
N VAL A 54 -7.46 -41.02 -15.58
CA VAL A 54 -8.61 -40.16 -15.86
C VAL A 54 -8.32 -39.16 -16.99
N LEU A 55 -7.07 -38.73 -17.16
CA LEU A 55 -6.66 -37.78 -18.21
C LEU A 55 -6.28 -38.46 -19.54
N ASN A 56 -6.07 -39.78 -19.54
CA ASN A 56 -5.77 -40.54 -20.75
C ASN A 56 -6.99 -40.63 -21.69
N GLU A 57 -6.72 -40.90 -22.96
CA GLU A 57 -7.71 -40.92 -24.05
C GLU A 57 -8.93 -41.87 -23.93
N PRO A 58 -8.92 -43.02 -23.20
CA PRO A 58 -10.12 -43.86 -23.12
C PRO A 58 -11.27 -43.24 -22.31
N ILE A 59 -11.01 -42.15 -21.58
CA ILE A 59 -11.99 -41.42 -20.79
C ILE A 59 -12.29 -40.09 -21.48
N THR A 60 -13.58 -39.82 -21.75
CA THR A 60 -14.00 -38.60 -22.45
C THR A 60 -14.11 -37.40 -21.49
N LEU A 61 -14.27 -36.19 -22.05
CA LEU A 61 -14.47 -34.97 -21.23
C LEU A 61 -15.75 -35.02 -20.37
N ILE A 62 -16.76 -35.79 -20.78
CA ILE A 62 -18.04 -35.91 -20.06
C ILE A 62 -17.83 -36.62 -18.71
N THR A 63 -16.88 -37.55 -18.65
CA THR A 63 -16.57 -38.36 -17.46
C THR A 63 -15.42 -37.79 -16.66
N SER A 64 -14.36 -37.36 -17.33
CA SER A 64 -13.19 -36.82 -16.66
C SER A 64 -13.47 -35.51 -15.92
N ARG A 65 -14.28 -34.59 -16.46
CA ARG A 65 -14.57 -33.29 -15.79
C ARG A 65 -15.25 -33.47 -14.41
N PRO A 66 -16.40 -34.17 -14.29
CA PRO A 66 -17.03 -34.37 -12.98
C PRO A 66 -16.15 -35.13 -11.98
N VAL A 67 -15.40 -36.12 -12.47
CA VAL A 67 -14.49 -36.91 -11.62
C VAL A 67 -13.33 -36.05 -11.11
N MET A 68 -12.78 -35.15 -11.94
CA MET A 68 -11.73 -34.22 -11.51
C MET A 68 -12.25 -33.18 -10.53
N THR A 69 -13.44 -32.63 -10.74
CA THR A 69 -14.05 -31.72 -9.75
C THR A 69 -14.28 -32.43 -8.41
N GLU A 70 -14.72 -33.70 -8.42
CA GLU A 70 -14.88 -34.48 -7.18
C GLU A 70 -13.54 -34.88 -6.52
N LEU A 71 -12.50 -35.12 -7.32
CA LEU A 71 -11.14 -35.30 -6.81
C LEU A 71 -10.70 -34.06 -6.03
N VAL A 72 -10.84 -32.87 -6.63
CA VAL A 72 -10.44 -31.61 -5.99
C VAL A 72 -11.31 -31.28 -4.78
N SER A 73 -12.62 -31.55 -4.83
CA SER A 73 -13.53 -31.39 -3.69
C SER A 73 -13.14 -32.32 -2.53
N SER A 74 -12.72 -33.54 -2.83
CA SER A 74 -12.31 -34.52 -1.82
C SER A 74 -10.94 -34.21 -1.23
N LEU A 75 -10.01 -33.70 -2.04
CA LEU A 75 -8.72 -33.18 -1.56
C LEU A 75 -8.90 -31.97 -0.63
N SER A 76 -9.93 -31.15 -0.82
CA SER A 76 -10.22 -30.02 0.07
C SER A 76 -10.46 -30.44 1.52
N LYS A 77 -11.01 -31.64 1.74
CA LYS A 77 -11.33 -32.20 3.07
C LYS A 77 -10.08 -32.69 3.83
N LEU A 78 -8.97 -32.91 3.15
CA LEU A 78 -7.71 -33.28 3.78
C LEU A 78 -7.06 -32.05 4.46
N PRO A 79 -6.38 -32.22 5.60
CA PRO A 79 -5.65 -31.13 6.26
C PRO A 79 -4.63 -30.47 5.33
N ASN A 80 -4.47 -29.15 5.45
CA ASN A 80 -3.52 -28.38 4.63
C ASN A 80 -2.05 -28.74 4.91
N GLU A 81 -1.74 -29.23 6.11
CA GLU A 81 -0.41 -29.68 6.53
C GLU A 81 0.01 -31.03 5.92
N SER A 82 -0.88 -31.69 5.16
CA SER A 82 -0.56 -32.96 4.52
C SER A 82 0.36 -32.74 3.31
N GLU A 83 1.63 -33.14 3.43
CA GLU A 83 2.59 -33.13 2.32
C GLU A 83 2.04 -33.88 1.09
N SER A 84 1.30 -34.98 1.31
CA SER A 84 0.63 -35.74 0.25
C SER A 84 -0.40 -34.91 -0.53
N LYS A 85 -1.11 -33.98 0.12
CA LYS A 85 -2.09 -33.09 -0.53
C LYS A 85 -1.38 -32.11 -1.46
N LYS A 86 -0.31 -31.46 -0.98
CA LYS A 86 0.50 -30.52 -1.74
C LYS A 86 1.13 -31.18 -2.97
N ASP A 87 1.74 -32.35 -2.80
CA ASP A 87 2.35 -33.11 -3.89
C ASP A 87 1.34 -33.55 -4.95
N THR A 88 0.14 -33.94 -4.52
CA THR A 88 -0.92 -34.34 -5.44
C THR A 88 -1.46 -33.14 -6.22
N LEU A 89 -1.67 -31.99 -5.56
CA LEU A 89 -2.12 -30.76 -6.22
C LEU A 89 -1.09 -30.23 -7.22
N ASN A 90 0.19 -30.21 -6.86
CA ASN A 90 1.27 -29.82 -7.77
C ASN A 90 1.31 -30.73 -9.01
N TYR A 91 1.19 -32.05 -8.80
CA TYR A 91 1.13 -32.99 -9.91
C TYR A 91 -0.10 -32.78 -10.79
N LEU A 92 -1.26 -32.55 -10.19
CA LEU A 92 -2.51 -32.33 -10.89
C LEU A 92 -2.45 -31.07 -11.77
N VAL A 93 -1.88 -29.98 -11.26
CA VAL A 93 -1.70 -28.73 -12.04
C VAL A 93 -0.79 -28.96 -13.25
N GLU A 94 0.33 -29.67 -13.10
CA GLU A 94 1.21 -29.99 -14.24
C GLU A 94 0.55 -30.95 -15.23
N ALA A 95 -0.21 -31.93 -14.75
CA ALA A 95 -0.94 -32.87 -15.60
C ALA A 95 -2.08 -32.20 -16.39
N LEU A 96 -2.74 -31.19 -15.81
CA LEU A 96 -3.80 -30.42 -16.47
C LEU A 96 -3.27 -29.39 -17.47
N ARG A 97 -2.01 -28.95 -17.34
CA ARG A 97 -1.39 -27.88 -18.14
C ARG A 97 -1.59 -28.03 -19.68
N PRO A 98 -1.42 -29.21 -20.31
CA PRO A 98 -1.60 -29.36 -21.75
C PRO A 98 -3.06 -29.16 -22.21
N ARG A 99 -4.03 -29.35 -21.32
CA ARG A 99 -5.48 -29.31 -21.61
C ARG A 99 -6.22 -28.35 -20.68
N VAL A 100 -5.55 -27.31 -20.17
CA VAL A 100 -6.07 -26.42 -19.11
C VAL A 100 -7.41 -25.78 -19.48
N VAL A 101 -7.57 -25.38 -20.76
CA VAL A 101 -8.82 -24.80 -21.29
C VAL A 101 -10.02 -25.74 -21.11
N SER A 102 -9.79 -27.06 -21.16
CA SER A 102 -10.85 -28.05 -20.97
C SER A 102 -11.18 -28.31 -19.51
N TYR A 103 -10.28 -28.00 -18.57
CA TYR A 103 -10.42 -28.30 -17.14
C TYR A 103 -10.31 -27.03 -16.26
N GLU A 104 -10.76 -25.88 -16.80
CA GLU A 104 -10.58 -24.57 -16.17
C GLU A 104 -11.12 -24.50 -14.73
N GLU A 105 -12.29 -25.09 -14.46
CA GLU A 105 -12.88 -25.12 -13.12
C GLU A 105 -12.04 -25.93 -12.14
N SER A 106 -11.63 -27.14 -12.53
CA SER A 106 -10.78 -27.99 -11.69
C SER A 106 -9.40 -27.36 -11.46
N ASP A 107 -8.77 -26.78 -12.50
CA ASP A 107 -7.49 -26.06 -12.39
C ASP A 107 -7.59 -24.86 -11.43
N THR A 108 -8.67 -24.07 -11.53
CA THR A 108 -8.90 -22.93 -10.63
C THR A 108 -9.00 -23.39 -9.17
N LEU A 109 -9.84 -24.39 -8.89
CA LEU A 109 -10.00 -24.93 -7.53
C LEU A 109 -8.70 -25.55 -6.99
N CYS A 110 -7.91 -26.21 -7.84
CA CYS A 110 -6.59 -26.73 -7.46
C CYS A 110 -5.64 -25.61 -7.04
N ARG A 111 -5.56 -24.55 -7.85
CA ARG A 111 -4.68 -23.41 -7.58
C ARG A 111 -5.08 -22.66 -6.32
N GLU A 112 -6.38 -22.52 -6.05
CA GLU A 112 -6.86 -21.93 -4.79
C GLU A 112 -6.41 -22.73 -3.57
N GLN A 113 -6.60 -24.05 -3.59
CA GLN A 113 -6.15 -24.91 -2.48
C GLN A 113 -4.63 -24.92 -2.32
N LEU A 114 -3.90 -24.90 -3.43
CA LEU A 114 -2.43 -24.84 -3.40
C LEU A 114 -1.95 -23.49 -2.84
N ALA A 115 -2.63 -22.39 -3.17
CA ALA A 115 -2.38 -21.09 -2.57
C ALA A 115 -2.70 -21.06 -1.08
N ASP A 116 -3.79 -21.69 -0.62
CA ASP A 116 -4.11 -21.82 0.81
C ASP A 116 -2.99 -22.57 1.58
N ILE A 117 -2.42 -23.62 0.98
CA ILE A 117 -1.30 -24.37 1.56
C ILE A 117 -0.06 -23.49 1.65
N HIS A 118 0.34 -22.83 0.55
CA HIS A 118 1.51 -21.95 0.55
C HIS A 118 1.37 -20.77 1.51
N GLU A 119 0.18 -20.17 1.63
CA GLU A 119 -0.10 -19.14 2.63
C GLU A 119 0.03 -19.67 4.06
N SER A 120 -0.40 -20.92 4.33
CA SER A 120 -0.24 -21.54 5.66
C SER A 120 1.23 -21.84 6.01
N GLU A 121 2.06 -22.07 5.00
CA GLU A 121 3.51 -22.27 5.15
C GLU A 121 4.31 -20.94 5.19
N ASN A 122 3.64 -19.78 5.07
CA ASN A 122 4.23 -18.45 4.88
C ASN A 122 5.09 -18.30 3.61
N ASP A 123 4.90 -19.16 2.60
CA ASP A 123 5.52 -19.01 1.28
C ASP A 123 4.66 -18.12 0.38
N ASN A 124 4.75 -16.81 0.59
CA ASN A 124 3.97 -15.81 -0.12
C ASN A 124 4.29 -15.78 -1.63
N THR A 125 5.54 -16.07 -2.02
CA THR A 125 5.98 -16.03 -3.42
C THR A 125 5.32 -17.14 -4.23
N ALA A 126 5.34 -18.37 -3.71
CA ALA A 126 4.68 -19.50 -4.37
C ALA A 126 3.16 -19.30 -4.41
N ALA A 127 2.56 -18.82 -3.31
CA ALA A 127 1.13 -18.51 -3.26
C ALA A 127 0.73 -17.48 -4.34
N ALA A 128 1.48 -16.38 -4.47
CA ALA A 128 1.23 -15.38 -5.50
C ALA A 128 1.36 -15.98 -6.91
N ASN A 129 2.42 -16.74 -7.19
CA ASN A 129 2.64 -17.35 -8.51
C ASN A 129 1.52 -18.32 -8.92
N VAL A 130 1.04 -19.13 -7.97
CA VAL A 130 -0.07 -20.06 -8.19
C VAL A 130 -1.37 -19.31 -8.53
N LEU A 131 -1.68 -18.25 -7.80
CA LEU A 131 -2.87 -17.43 -8.02
C LEU A 131 -2.78 -16.61 -9.33
N MET A 132 -1.61 -16.08 -9.66
CA MET A 132 -1.38 -15.33 -10.91
C MET A 132 -1.59 -16.18 -12.16
N ALA A 133 -1.41 -17.50 -12.05
CA ALA A 133 -1.60 -18.44 -13.14
C ALA A 133 -3.08 -18.83 -13.37
N ILE A 134 -4.01 -18.42 -12.50
CA ILE A 134 -5.45 -18.63 -12.69
C ILE A 134 -5.94 -17.80 -13.89
N GLN A 135 -6.68 -18.43 -14.81
CA GLN A 135 -7.27 -17.77 -15.98
C GLN A 135 -8.53 -16.99 -15.59
N LEU A 136 -8.35 -15.77 -15.06
CA LEU A 136 -9.47 -14.90 -14.62
C LEU A 136 -10.25 -14.23 -15.78
N GLU A 137 -9.73 -14.29 -17.00
CA GLU A 137 -10.38 -13.78 -18.22
C GLU A 137 -10.60 -14.94 -19.21
N SER A 138 -11.52 -15.83 -18.86
CA SER A 138 -11.91 -16.95 -19.73
C SER A 138 -12.97 -16.53 -20.76
N SER A 139 -12.84 -17.06 -21.97
CA SER A 139 -13.87 -16.95 -23.02
C SER A 139 -14.97 -18.00 -22.89
N GLN A 140 -14.74 -19.06 -22.09
CA GLN A 140 -15.65 -20.20 -21.96
C GLN A 140 -16.53 -20.09 -20.72
N ARG A 141 -16.03 -19.45 -19.65
CA ARG A 141 -16.72 -19.30 -18.36
C ARG A 141 -16.91 -17.83 -17.99
N LEU A 142 -18.12 -17.48 -17.60
CA LEU A 142 -18.40 -16.20 -16.94
C LEU A 142 -17.92 -16.28 -15.49
N ILE A 143 -16.85 -15.57 -15.18
CA ILE A 143 -16.30 -15.45 -13.83
C ILE A 143 -16.86 -14.16 -13.19
N PRO A 144 -17.50 -14.24 -12.00
CA PRO A 144 -18.03 -13.05 -11.33
C PRO A 144 -16.96 -12.01 -11.03
N ASP A 145 -17.30 -10.72 -11.17
CA ASP A 145 -16.38 -9.61 -10.90
C ASP A 145 -15.88 -9.59 -9.45
N GLU A 146 -16.73 -9.96 -8.49
CA GLU A 146 -16.39 -10.07 -7.07
C GLU A 146 -15.30 -11.12 -6.82
N TYR A 147 -15.42 -12.28 -7.48
CA TYR A 147 -14.41 -13.33 -7.41
C TYR A 147 -13.07 -12.85 -7.99
N ARG A 148 -13.09 -12.18 -9.14
CA ARG A 148 -11.88 -11.61 -9.76
C ARG A 148 -11.20 -10.60 -8.83
N LEU A 149 -11.98 -9.72 -8.20
CA LEU A 149 -11.47 -8.73 -7.26
C LEU A 149 -10.83 -9.42 -6.04
N LYS A 150 -11.50 -10.41 -5.45
CA LYS A 150 -10.97 -11.19 -4.32
C LYS A 150 -9.62 -11.84 -4.66
N THR A 151 -9.51 -12.46 -5.83
CA THR A 151 -8.26 -13.08 -6.29
C THR A 151 -7.16 -12.04 -6.51
N TYR A 152 -7.47 -10.89 -7.12
CA TYR A 152 -6.49 -9.80 -7.27
C TYR A 152 -6.00 -9.24 -5.93
N ILE A 153 -6.89 -9.04 -4.95
CA ILE A 153 -6.50 -8.59 -3.61
C ILE A 153 -5.58 -9.61 -2.96
N ARG A 154 -5.91 -10.90 -3.07
CA ARG A 154 -5.10 -11.99 -2.52
C ARG A 154 -3.70 -12.04 -3.15
N ILE A 155 -3.61 -11.90 -4.48
CA ILE A 155 -2.32 -11.78 -5.20
C ILE A 155 -1.52 -10.58 -4.68
N MET A 156 -2.14 -9.39 -4.60
CA MET A 156 -1.47 -8.18 -4.12
C MET A 156 -0.95 -8.33 -2.69
N ARG A 157 -1.74 -8.93 -1.80
CA ARG A 157 -1.33 -9.18 -0.41
C ARG A 157 -0.06 -10.02 -0.35
N ASN A 158 -0.05 -11.17 -1.03
CA ASN A 158 1.09 -12.08 -1.01
C ASN A 158 2.33 -11.45 -1.67
N LEU A 159 2.18 -10.74 -2.78
CA LEU A 159 3.31 -10.02 -3.42
C LEU A 159 3.90 -8.93 -2.52
N LEU A 160 3.07 -8.24 -1.74
CA LEU A 160 3.52 -7.17 -0.85
C LEU A 160 4.27 -7.69 0.38
N GLU A 161 4.02 -8.93 0.82
CA GLU A 161 4.79 -9.55 1.91
C GLU A 161 6.24 -9.84 1.50
N ASP A 162 6.50 -10.13 0.22
CA ASP A 162 7.87 -10.33 -0.30
C ASP A 162 8.44 -9.09 -1.01
N ASN A 163 7.88 -7.90 -0.75
CA ASN A 163 8.32 -6.61 -1.32
C ASN A 163 8.25 -6.51 -2.86
N GLU A 164 7.48 -7.37 -3.54
CA GLU A 164 7.23 -7.31 -4.99
C GLU A 164 6.17 -6.23 -5.37
N SER A 165 6.48 -4.97 -5.09
CA SER A 165 5.58 -3.85 -5.31
C SER A 165 5.24 -3.58 -6.79
N VAL A 166 6.18 -3.83 -7.71
CA VAL A 166 6.01 -3.59 -9.15
C VAL A 166 4.96 -4.54 -9.76
N THR A 167 5.04 -5.83 -9.41
CA THR A 167 4.08 -6.84 -9.87
C THR A 167 2.71 -6.54 -9.25
N ALA A 168 2.67 -6.20 -7.96
CA ALA A 168 1.44 -5.83 -7.26
C ALA A 168 0.73 -4.62 -7.89
N GLU A 169 1.46 -3.60 -8.35
CA GLU A 169 0.87 -2.43 -9.03
C GLU A 169 0.08 -2.80 -10.29
N ARG A 170 0.54 -3.80 -11.05
CA ARG A 170 -0.18 -4.27 -12.25
C ARG A 170 -1.55 -4.84 -11.89
N TYR A 171 -1.63 -5.58 -10.79
CA TYR A 171 -2.89 -6.13 -10.27
C TYR A 171 -3.75 -5.04 -9.61
N LEU A 172 -3.16 -4.04 -8.97
CA LEU A 172 -3.88 -2.87 -8.45
C LEU A 172 -4.66 -2.17 -9.56
N ASN A 173 -4.00 -1.87 -10.68
CA ASN A 173 -4.65 -1.20 -11.82
C ASN A 173 -5.83 -2.00 -12.39
N ARG A 174 -5.76 -3.34 -12.35
CA ARG A 174 -6.87 -4.22 -12.74
C ARG A 174 -7.99 -4.25 -11.70
N ALA A 175 -7.65 -4.20 -10.41
CA ALA A 175 -8.61 -4.22 -9.32
C ALA A 175 -9.37 -2.89 -9.16
N VAL A 176 -8.73 -1.75 -9.46
CA VAL A 176 -9.37 -0.40 -9.42
C VAL A 176 -10.59 -0.32 -10.34
N SER A 177 -10.61 -1.02 -11.48
CA SER A 177 -11.78 -1.03 -12.36
C SER A 177 -12.94 -1.89 -11.86
N LEU A 178 -12.72 -2.74 -10.86
CA LEU A 178 -13.72 -3.65 -10.30
C LEU A 178 -14.22 -3.23 -8.92
N ILE A 179 -13.44 -2.45 -8.16
CA ILE A 179 -13.73 -2.12 -6.75
C ILE A 179 -15.10 -1.46 -6.55
N HIS A 180 -15.58 -0.66 -7.51
CA HIS A 180 -16.87 0.03 -7.41
C HIS A 180 -18.07 -0.92 -7.48
N LYS A 181 -17.86 -2.18 -7.86
CA LYS A 181 -18.88 -3.23 -7.93
C LYS A 181 -18.93 -4.08 -6.66
N SER A 182 -17.93 -3.96 -5.79
CA SER A 182 -17.83 -4.73 -4.55
C SER A 182 -18.73 -4.13 -3.46
N THR A 183 -19.49 -4.98 -2.79
CA THR A 183 -20.29 -4.62 -1.61
C THR A 183 -19.63 -5.06 -0.29
N ASP A 184 -18.59 -5.90 -0.36
CA ASP A 184 -17.92 -6.45 0.82
C ASP A 184 -16.95 -5.43 1.45
N GLU A 185 -17.27 -4.97 2.64
CA GLU A 185 -16.49 -3.98 3.39
C GLU A 185 -15.09 -4.50 3.74
N ILE A 186 -14.95 -5.78 4.09
CA ILE A 186 -13.65 -6.36 4.49
C ILE A 186 -12.71 -6.43 3.28
N GLN A 187 -13.22 -6.87 2.13
CA GLN A 187 -12.44 -6.87 0.88
C GLN A 187 -12.03 -5.45 0.48
N ASN A 188 -12.94 -4.48 0.62
CA ASN A 188 -12.65 -3.08 0.32
C ASN A 188 -11.54 -2.51 1.24
N LEU A 189 -11.50 -2.93 2.52
CA LEU A 189 -10.43 -2.56 3.45
C LEU A 189 -9.09 -3.21 3.07
N HIS A 190 -9.07 -4.50 2.74
CA HIS A 190 -7.85 -5.17 2.27
C HIS A 190 -7.32 -4.56 0.97
N PHE A 191 -8.21 -4.22 0.04
CA PHE A 191 -7.85 -3.49 -1.17
C PHE A 191 -7.22 -2.13 -0.85
N LEU A 192 -7.85 -1.36 0.06
CA LEU A 192 -7.35 -0.05 0.46
C LEU A 192 -5.97 -0.13 1.14
N MET A 193 -5.74 -1.15 1.98
CA MET A 193 -4.45 -1.43 2.60
C MET A 193 -3.38 -1.78 1.55
N CYS A 194 -3.69 -2.64 0.59
CA CYS A 194 -2.79 -2.97 -0.51
C CYS A 194 -2.46 -1.71 -1.34
N GLN A 195 -3.48 -0.91 -1.66
CA GLN A 195 -3.31 0.34 -2.40
C GLN A 195 -2.38 1.31 -1.67
N ALA A 196 -2.54 1.48 -0.35
CA ALA A 196 -1.67 2.34 0.46
C ALA A 196 -0.21 1.87 0.44
N ARG A 197 0.03 0.57 0.66
CA ARG A 197 1.36 -0.04 0.64
C ARG A 197 2.05 0.06 -0.72
N ILE A 198 1.30 -0.11 -1.82
CA ILE A 198 1.84 0.01 -3.18
C ILE A 198 2.26 1.47 -3.45
N TYR A 199 1.42 2.44 -3.08
CA TYR A 199 1.77 3.86 -3.26
C TYR A 199 2.96 4.30 -2.41
N ASP A 200 3.08 3.78 -1.19
CA ASP A 200 4.25 4.04 -0.33
C ASP A 200 5.55 3.49 -0.97
N ASN A 201 5.53 2.23 -1.43
CA ASN A 201 6.67 1.64 -2.17
C ASN A 201 7.01 2.38 -3.47
N LYS A 202 6.01 2.92 -4.17
CA LYS A 202 6.18 3.73 -5.38
C LYS A 202 6.72 5.13 -5.11
N ARG A 203 6.84 5.53 -3.84
CA ARG A 203 7.20 6.88 -3.39
C ARG A 203 6.14 7.93 -3.74
N ASP A 204 4.90 7.50 -3.95
CA ASP A 204 3.73 8.37 -4.08
C ASP A 204 3.11 8.62 -2.71
N PHE A 205 3.92 9.25 -1.84
CA PHE A 205 3.62 9.34 -0.41
C PHE A 205 2.37 10.15 -0.09
N LEU A 206 2.00 11.14 -0.91
CA LEU A 206 0.79 11.93 -0.67
C LEU A 206 -0.47 11.09 -0.87
N ASN A 207 -0.51 10.28 -1.93
CA ASN A 207 -1.62 9.36 -2.15
C ASN A 207 -1.62 8.25 -1.10
N ALA A 208 -0.45 7.70 -0.75
CA ALA A 208 -0.34 6.72 0.33
C ALA A 208 -0.87 7.26 1.67
N CYS A 209 -0.46 8.47 2.05
CA CYS A 209 -0.92 9.17 3.25
C CYS A 209 -2.45 9.28 3.31
N GLN A 210 -3.09 9.68 2.21
CA GLN A 210 -4.55 9.78 2.15
C GLN A 210 -5.23 8.42 2.35
N LYS A 211 -4.68 7.34 1.78
CA LYS A 211 -5.23 5.98 1.92
C LYS A 211 -5.04 5.42 3.32
N TYR A 212 -3.88 5.62 3.93
CA TYR A 212 -3.63 5.26 5.33
C TYR A 212 -4.52 6.05 6.30
N LEU A 213 -4.71 7.34 6.07
CA LEU A 213 -5.62 8.16 6.86
C LEU A 213 -7.06 7.65 6.73
N GLN A 214 -7.51 7.32 5.52
CA GLN A 214 -8.83 6.72 5.29
C GLN A 214 -9.01 5.39 6.06
N LEU A 215 -8.00 4.52 6.06
CA LEU A 215 -8.00 3.27 6.85
C LEU A 215 -8.12 3.55 8.35
N SER A 216 -7.42 4.57 8.85
CA SER A 216 -7.46 4.92 10.28
C SER A 216 -8.85 5.31 10.79
N PHE A 217 -9.77 5.73 9.90
CA PHE A 217 -11.15 6.10 10.26
C PHE A 217 -12.12 4.92 10.20
N SER A 218 -11.73 3.77 9.64
CA SER A 218 -12.59 2.60 9.57
C SER A 218 -12.83 2.01 10.96
N GLN A 219 -14.09 1.82 11.34
CA GLN A 219 -14.48 1.27 12.64
C GLN A 219 -14.42 -0.27 12.68
N VAL A 220 -14.31 -0.91 11.52
CA VAL A 220 -14.12 -2.37 11.41
C VAL A 220 -12.71 -2.78 11.82
N VAL A 221 -11.75 -1.85 11.71
CA VAL A 221 -10.35 -2.05 12.08
C VAL A 221 -10.18 -1.84 13.58
N GLU A 222 -9.39 -2.71 14.21
CA GLU A 222 -9.09 -2.64 15.64
C GLU A 222 -8.32 -1.35 15.99
N GLU A 223 -8.48 -0.83 17.20
CA GLU A 223 -7.99 0.50 17.57
C GLU A 223 -6.46 0.63 17.44
N THR A 224 -5.70 -0.39 17.81
CA THR A 224 -4.23 -0.39 17.67
C THR A 224 -3.81 -0.39 16.20
N GLU A 225 -4.50 -1.14 15.34
CA GLU A 225 -4.26 -1.13 13.90
C GLU A 225 -4.61 0.22 13.25
N ARG A 226 -5.67 0.90 13.72
CA ARG A 226 -6.01 2.25 13.26
C ARG A 226 -4.92 3.26 13.63
N LEU A 227 -4.36 3.18 14.84
CA LEU A 227 -3.24 4.03 15.25
C LEU A 227 -1.97 3.71 14.44
N GLY A 228 -1.72 2.44 14.12
CA GLY A 228 -0.67 2.02 13.19
C GLY A 228 -0.85 2.64 11.79
N CYS A 229 -2.07 2.64 11.26
CA CYS A 229 -2.39 3.30 9.99
C CYS A 229 -2.18 4.82 10.06
N LEU A 230 -2.59 5.47 11.16
CA LEU A 230 -2.35 6.89 11.37
C LEU A 230 -0.85 7.20 11.42
N ASN A 231 -0.05 6.35 12.07
CA ASN A 231 1.40 6.47 12.10
C ASN A 231 2.01 6.36 10.69
N ALA A 232 1.58 5.37 9.90
CA ALA A 232 2.01 5.21 8.51
C ALA A 232 1.62 6.44 7.65
N ALA A 233 0.43 7.03 7.90
CA ALA A 233 0.00 8.25 7.22
C ALA A 233 0.91 9.45 7.55
N ILE A 234 1.33 9.59 8.82
CA ILE A 234 2.28 10.62 9.27
C ILE A 234 3.63 10.42 8.60
N ILE A 235 4.17 9.19 8.59
CA ILE A 235 5.43 8.87 7.94
C ILE A 235 5.40 9.28 6.46
N CYS A 236 4.35 8.88 5.74
CA CYS A 236 4.16 9.24 4.33
C CYS A 236 4.08 10.78 4.15
N ALA A 237 3.32 11.49 4.99
CA ALA A 237 3.23 12.96 4.91
C ALA A 237 4.58 13.65 5.15
N VAL A 238 5.39 13.13 6.07
CA VAL A 238 6.73 13.62 6.38
C VAL A 238 7.68 13.41 5.19
N LEU A 239 7.65 12.21 4.57
CA LEU A 239 8.49 11.85 3.42
C LEU A 239 8.07 12.52 2.10
N ALA A 240 6.82 12.98 1.99
CA ALA A 240 6.33 13.66 0.81
C ALA A 240 7.12 14.94 0.48
N PRO A 241 7.24 15.30 -0.81
CA PRO A 241 7.92 16.53 -1.22
C PRO A 241 7.22 17.79 -0.70
N ALA A 242 8.01 18.82 -0.34
CA ALA A 242 7.48 20.07 0.18
C ALA A 242 6.58 20.79 -0.86
N GLY A 243 5.37 21.17 -0.45
CA GLY A 243 4.41 21.90 -1.27
C GLY A 243 3.01 22.00 -0.64
N PRO A 244 2.06 22.72 -1.28
CA PRO A 244 0.74 23.00 -0.70
C PRO A 244 -0.11 21.77 -0.38
N ALA A 245 0.02 20.69 -1.16
CA ALA A 245 -0.67 19.43 -0.89
C ALA A 245 -0.16 18.76 0.39
N ARG A 246 1.16 18.77 0.61
CA ARG A 246 1.79 18.26 1.83
C ARG A 246 1.39 19.07 3.05
N SER A 247 1.44 20.41 2.98
CA SER A 247 1.05 21.28 4.10
C SER A 247 -0.41 21.06 4.51
N ARG A 248 -1.32 20.83 3.55
CA ARG A 248 -2.71 20.46 3.84
C ARG A 248 -2.81 19.10 4.54
N ALA A 249 -2.09 18.09 4.05
CA ALA A 249 -2.08 16.76 4.67
C ALA A 249 -1.55 16.81 6.12
N LEU A 250 -0.44 17.51 6.37
CA LEU A 250 0.11 17.71 7.72
C LEU A 250 -0.89 18.45 8.62
N GLY A 251 -1.61 19.45 8.10
CA GLY A 251 -2.64 20.16 8.84
C GLY A 251 -3.86 19.31 9.18
N THR A 252 -4.25 18.38 8.30
CA THR A 252 -5.30 17.40 8.60
C THR A 252 -4.84 16.43 9.69
N LEU A 253 -3.62 15.91 9.60
CA LEU A 253 -3.06 14.98 10.58
C LEU A 253 -2.86 15.63 11.95
N TYR A 254 -2.37 16.87 12.01
CA TYR A 254 -2.14 17.58 13.27
C TYR A 254 -3.43 17.90 14.02
N LYS A 255 -4.54 18.14 13.30
CA LYS A 255 -5.86 18.41 13.88
C LYS A 255 -6.62 17.14 14.29
N ASP A 256 -6.08 15.96 14.02
CA ASP A 256 -6.67 14.72 14.50
C ASP A 256 -6.37 14.56 16.00
N ASP A 257 -7.41 14.45 16.82
CA ASP A 257 -7.30 14.33 18.28
C ASP A 257 -6.52 13.09 18.72
N ARG A 258 -6.37 12.08 17.84
CA ARG A 258 -5.63 10.85 18.10
C ARG A 258 -4.14 10.99 17.80
N ALA A 259 -3.73 11.98 17.02
CA ALA A 259 -2.34 12.18 16.61
C ALA A 259 -1.34 12.24 17.79
N PRO A 260 -1.65 12.85 18.95
CA PRO A 260 -0.75 12.85 20.11
C PRO A 260 -0.42 11.48 20.69
N GLN A 261 -1.23 10.46 20.40
CA GLN A 261 -1.02 9.09 20.90
C GLN A 261 0.03 8.33 20.07
N VAL A 262 0.42 8.88 18.91
CA VAL A 262 1.29 8.24 17.94
C VAL A 262 2.74 8.64 18.19
N GLU A 263 3.66 7.70 17.99
CA GLU A 263 5.11 7.88 18.21
C GLU A 263 5.68 9.11 17.48
N HIS A 264 5.23 9.38 16.26
CA HIS A 264 5.78 10.44 15.40
C HIS A 264 5.03 11.78 15.50
N TYR A 265 4.28 12.02 16.58
CA TYR A 265 3.61 13.30 16.80
C TYR A 265 4.57 14.49 16.87
N ALA A 266 5.71 14.35 17.53
CA ALA A 266 6.66 15.45 17.72
C ALA A 266 7.23 15.97 16.39
N ILE A 267 7.54 15.08 15.44
CA ILE A 267 8.01 15.49 14.11
C ILE A 267 6.87 16.07 13.27
N LEU A 268 5.64 15.54 13.40
CA LEU A 268 4.46 16.09 12.76
C LEU A 268 4.21 17.53 13.21
N GLU A 269 4.25 17.81 14.52
CA GLU A 269 4.08 19.15 15.08
C GLU A 269 5.13 20.13 14.50
N LYS A 270 6.41 19.74 14.55
CA LYS A 270 7.51 20.57 14.02
C LYS A 270 7.34 20.84 12.52
N MET A 271 6.97 19.82 11.75
CA MET A 271 6.70 19.93 10.31
C MET A 271 5.50 20.84 10.02
N TYR A 272 4.42 20.73 10.79
CA TYR A 272 3.20 21.52 10.60
C TYR A 272 3.43 23.02 10.90
N PHE A 273 4.17 23.35 11.95
CA PHE A 273 4.52 24.73 12.29
C PHE A 273 5.71 25.30 11.50
N ASP A 274 6.19 24.57 10.48
CA ASP A 274 7.34 24.97 9.67
C ASP A 274 8.59 25.28 10.53
N ARG A 275 8.80 24.52 11.61
CA ARG A 275 9.98 24.62 12.47
C ARG A 275 11.16 23.89 11.84
N LEU A 276 12.38 24.36 12.12
CA LEU A 276 13.63 23.67 11.75
C LEU A 276 13.75 22.34 12.50
N LEU A 277 14.14 21.29 11.79
CA LEU A 277 14.37 19.96 12.36
C LEU A 277 15.83 19.78 12.77
N SER A 278 16.05 19.28 13.99
CA SER A 278 17.37 18.98 14.53
C SER A 278 17.90 17.62 14.05
N SER A 279 19.21 17.33 14.26
CA SER A 279 19.75 15.97 13.99
C SER A 279 18.94 14.91 14.70
N GLU A 280 18.71 15.15 15.99
CA GLU A 280 18.25 14.11 16.89
C GLU A 280 16.84 13.69 16.50
N ASP A 281 16.02 14.65 16.07
CA ASP A 281 14.69 14.39 15.51
C ASP A 281 14.77 13.53 14.24
N VAL A 282 15.71 13.86 13.35
CA VAL A 282 15.87 13.18 12.06
C VAL A 282 16.42 11.77 12.25
N ASP A 283 17.44 11.62 13.08
CA ASP A 283 18.09 10.33 13.36
C ASP A 283 17.15 9.39 14.12
N ALA A 284 16.30 9.92 15.01
CA ALA A 284 15.26 9.15 15.67
C ALA A 284 14.19 8.70 14.67
N PHE A 285 13.75 9.59 13.77
CA PHE A 285 12.75 9.28 12.76
C PHE A 285 13.29 8.32 11.69
N GLU A 286 14.55 8.43 11.26
CA GLU A 286 15.14 7.54 10.27
C GLU A 286 15.21 6.10 10.76
N LYS A 287 15.41 5.88 12.07
CA LYS A 287 15.44 4.55 12.68
C LYS A 287 14.07 3.84 12.70
N SER A 288 12.97 4.59 12.65
CA SER A 288 11.62 4.02 12.63
C SER A 288 11.11 3.73 11.21
N LEU A 289 11.84 4.17 10.17
CA LEU A 289 11.46 3.96 8.77
C LEU A 289 11.67 2.51 8.33
N ALA A 290 10.78 2.06 7.45
CA ALA A 290 10.90 0.76 6.81
C ALA A 290 12.04 0.74 5.77
N PRO A 291 12.61 -0.44 5.45
CA PRO A 291 13.72 -0.56 4.49
C PRO A 291 13.43 0.03 3.11
N HIS A 292 12.21 -0.04 2.61
CA HIS A 292 11.83 0.54 1.32
C HIS A 292 11.82 2.08 1.33
N GLN A 293 11.58 2.69 2.49
CA GLN A 293 11.52 4.14 2.68
C GLN A 293 12.90 4.79 2.79
N THR A 294 13.93 4.02 3.19
CA THR A 294 15.33 4.48 3.28
C THR A 294 16.13 4.27 2.00
N ALA A 295 15.49 3.76 0.93
CA ALA A 295 16.14 3.51 -0.35
C ALA A 295 16.79 4.79 -0.93
N GLN A 296 18.04 4.64 -1.39
CA GLN A 296 18.80 5.73 -1.98
C GLN A 296 18.27 6.11 -3.38
N ASN A 297 18.36 7.40 -3.71
CA ASN A 297 18.12 7.91 -5.05
C ASN A 297 19.39 7.77 -5.92
N ALA A 298 19.26 8.03 -7.22
CA ALA A 298 20.40 8.07 -8.15
C ALA A 298 21.53 9.02 -7.71
N ASP A 299 21.17 10.06 -6.95
CA ASP A 299 22.09 11.06 -6.40
C ASP A 299 22.79 10.62 -5.09
N GLY A 300 22.58 9.37 -4.64
CA GLY A 300 23.14 8.82 -3.38
C GLY A 300 22.43 9.29 -2.10
N THR A 301 21.54 10.28 -2.17
CA THR A 301 20.73 10.76 -1.03
C THR A 301 19.49 9.89 -0.80
N THR A 302 19.07 9.71 0.45
CA THR A 302 17.80 9.05 0.78
C THR A 302 16.61 9.96 0.48
N VAL A 303 15.42 9.37 0.38
CA VAL A 303 14.16 10.12 0.25
C VAL A 303 13.95 11.05 1.43
N LEU A 304 14.22 10.56 2.64
CA LEU A 304 14.10 11.32 3.88
C LEU A 304 15.01 12.55 3.89
N THR A 305 16.31 12.38 3.60
CA THR A 305 17.27 13.51 3.55
C THR A 305 16.78 14.60 2.60
N ARG A 306 16.30 14.20 1.41
CA ARG A 306 15.76 15.14 0.42
C ARG A 306 14.50 15.86 0.90
N ALA A 307 13.62 15.19 1.62
CA ALA A 307 12.41 15.79 2.19
C ALA A 307 12.75 16.81 3.29
N ILE A 308 13.67 16.46 4.19
CA ILE A 308 14.11 17.33 5.30
C ILE A 308 14.82 18.56 4.78
N VAL A 309 15.73 18.43 3.80
CA VAL A 309 16.45 19.58 3.23
C VAL A 309 15.46 20.58 2.62
N GLN A 310 14.47 20.09 1.88
CA GLN A 310 13.43 20.96 1.30
C GLN A 310 12.56 21.62 2.38
N HIS A 311 12.21 20.87 3.44
CA HIS A 311 11.46 21.39 4.57
C HIS A 311 12.22 22.47 5.32
N ASN A 312 13.46 22.18 5.74
CA ASN A 312 14.30 23.11 6.48
C ASN A 312 14.62 24.35 5.66
N LEU A 313 14.74 24.24 4.33
CA LEU A 313 14.90 25.40 3.46
C LEU A 313 13.65 26.29 3.42
N LEU A 314 12.45 25.69 3.38
CA LEU A 314 11.20 26.43 3.48
C LEU A 314 11.00 27.05 4.87
N ALA A 315 11.41 26.37 5.92
CA ALA A 315 11.43 26.91 7.29
C ALA A 315 12.38 28.10 7.39
N ALA A 316 13.60 27.97 6.84
CA ALA A 316 14.58 29.05 6.80
C ALA A 316 14.05 30.28 6.06
N SER A 317 13.30 30.11 4.97
CA SER A 317 12.73 31.25 4.23
C SER A 317 11.67 32.04 4.99
N ARG A 318 11.13 31.47 6.08
CA ARG A 318 10.20 32.17 6.98
C ARG A 318 10.92 32.85 8.14
N LEU A 319 12.09 32.35 8.52
CA LEU A 319 12.88 32.87 9.63
C LEU A 319 13.84 33.99 9.18
N TYR A 320 14.39 33.88 7.97
CA TYR A 320 15.41 34.78 7.46
C TYR A 320 14.86 35.61 6.29
N ASN A 321 15.27 36.89 6.23
CA ASN A 321 15.06 37.70 5.02
C ASN A 321 16.08 37.34 3.93
N ASN A 322 17.31 37.03 4.34
CA ASN A 322 18.37 36.53 3.49
C ASN A 322 19.34 35.67 4.32
N ILE A 323 20.11 34.83 3.64
CA ILE A 323 21.14 33.97 4.25
C ILE A 323 22.27 33.73 3.25
N GLY A 324 23.51 33.70 3.71
CA GLY A 324 24.63 33.28 2.87
C GLY A 324 24.54 31.79 2.54
N VAL A 325 25.07 31.40 1.37
CA VAL A 325 25.03 30.01 0.90
C VAL A 325 25.83 29.08 1.81
N GLU A 326 26.91 29.57 2.42
CA GLU A 326 27.73 28.81 3.37
C GLU A 326 26.98 28.54 4.68
N GLU A 327 26.36 29.57 5.28
CA GLU A 327 25.56 29.41 6.50
C GLU A 327 24.32 28.55 6.26
N LEU A 328 23.69 28.67 5.09
CA LEU A 328 22.59 27.79 4.70
C LEU A 328 23.06 26.33 4.58
N GLY A 329 24.27 26.11 4.04
CA GLY A 329 24.89 24.79 3.99
C GLY A 329 25.06 24.19 5.39
N VAL A 330 25.54 24.97 6.36
CA VAL A 330 25.65 24.56 7.77
C VAL A 330 24.28 24.22 8.36
N LEU A 331 23.27 25.06 8.11
CA LEU A 331 21.90 24.86 8.61
C LEU A 331 21.24 23.59 8.04
N LEU A 332 21.44 23.32 6.74
CA LEU A 332 20.88 22.16 6.05
C LEU A 332 21.76 20.91 6.13
N ARG A 333 22.99 21.04 6.66
CA ARG A 333 24.03 20.01 6.72
C ARG A 333 24.40 19.46 5.35
N LEU A 334 24.52 20.37 4.40
CA LEU A 334 24.93 20.07 3.04
C LEU A 334 26.14 20.94 2.66
N PRO A 335 26.96 20.48 1.71
CA PRO A 335 27.92 21.36 1.06
C PRO A 335 27.21 22.61 0.52
N ALA A 336 27.86 23.77 0.64
CA ALA A 336 27.31 25.06 0.21
C ALA A 336 26.78 25.02 -1.24
N GLU A 337 27.55 24.43 -2.15
CA GLU A 337 27.15 24.26 -3.57
C GLU A 337 25.87 23.41 -3.72
N GLN A 338 25.71 22.37 -2.91
CA GLN A 338 24.53 21.52 -2.93
C GLN A 338 23.31 22.26 -2.36
N ALA A 339 23.49 23.04 -1.29
CA ALA A 339 22.43 23.87 -0.72
C ALA A 339 21.92 24.92 -1.72
N GLU A 340 22.83 25.59 -2.44
CA GLU A 340 22.47 26.52 -3.52
C GLU A 340 21.66 25.82 -4.62
N ARG A 341 22.11 24.64 -5.08
CA ARG A 341 21.39 23.86 -6.11
C ARG A 341 19.98 23.47 -5.66
N TYR A 342 19.79 23.09 -4.40
CA TYR A 342 18.46 22.80 -3.86
C TYR A 342 17.57 24.04 -3.82
N ALA A 343 18.11 25.19 -3.40
CA ALA A 343 17.39 26.45 -3.39
C ALA A 343 16.99 26.91 -4.79
N ALA A 344 17.93 26.86 -5.75
CA ALA A 344 17.68 27.20 -7.14
C ALA A 344 16.54 26.36 -7.73
N ARG A 345 16.58 25.04 -7.51
CA ARG A 345 15.53 24.11 -7.98
C ARG A 345 14.17 24.38 -7.32
N MET A 346 14.13 24.73 -6.04
CA MET A 346 12.88 25.06 -5.37
C MET A 346 12.27 26.39 -5.84
N ILE A 347 13.11 27.38 -6.16
CA ILE A 347 12.70 28.66 -6.74
C ILE A 347 12.18 28.44 -8.17
N GLU A 348 12.93 27.71 -9.00
CA GLU A 348 12.53 27.37 -10.37
C GLU A 348 11.17 26.66 -10.42
N GLN A 349 10.94 25.72 -9.50
CA GLN A 349 9.68 24.98 -9.37
C GLN A 349 8.55 25.79 -8.71
N LYS A 350 8.79 27.06 -8.36
CA LYS A 350 7.84 27.95 -7.67
C LYS A 350 7.35 27.41 -6.33
N ARG A 351 8.16 26.58 -5.68
CA ARG A 351 7.89 26.02 -4.34
C ARG A 351 8.53 26.84 -3.23
N LEU A 352 9.48 27.71 -3.59
CA LEU A 352 10.14 28.67 -2.73
C LEU A 352 10.12 30.03 -3.43
N ALA A 353 9.77 31.09 -2.71
CA ALA A 353 9.83 32.45 -3.23
C ALA A 353 11.16 33.09 -2.79
N GLY A 354 11.94 33.57 -3.75
CA GLY A 354 13.23 34.17 -3.48
C GLY A 354 14.10 34.33 -4.72
N GLN A 355 15.28 34.89 -4.51
CA GLN A 355 16.28 35.17 -5.53
C GLN A 355 17.66 34.76 -4.99
N ILE A 356 18.55 34.35 -5.90
CA ILE A 356 19.92 33.95 -5.56
C ILE A 356 20.88 34.95 -6.19
N ASP A 357 21.68 35.60 -5.37
CA ASP A 357 22.83 36.38 -5.83
C ASP A 357 24.06 35.46 -5.84
N GLN A 358 24.53 35.11 -7.03
CA GLN A 358 25.69 34.23 -7.21
C GLN A 358 27.03 34.94 -7.02
N ILE A 359 27.08 36.27 -7.13
CA ILE A 359 28.32 37.04 -6.95
C ILE A 359 28.62 37.13 -5.46
N ASP A 360 27.62 37.57 -4.69
CA ASP A 360 27.74 37.75 -3.24
C ASP A 360 27.47 36.46 -2.46
N LYS A 361 26.99 35.41 -3.13
CA LYS A 361 26.61 34.11 -2.55
C LYS A 361 25.57 34.25 -1.43
N VAL A 362 24.55 35.07 -1.67
CA VAL A 362 23.45 35.32 -0.73
C VAL A 362 22.12 34.95 -1.37
N ILE A 363 21.28 34.25 -0.61
CA ILE A 363 19.92 33.91 -1.01
C ILE A 363 18.97 34.88 -0.32
N TYR A 364 18.16 35.60 -1.09
CA TYR A 364 17.13 36.49 -0.61
C TYR A 364 15.78 35.79 -0.64
N PHE A 365 15.08 35.77 0.49
CA PHE A 365 13.76 35.17 0.59
C PHE A 365 12.67 36.23 0.46
N ASP A 366 11.78 35.99 -0.50
CA ASP A 366 10.49 36.66 -0.57
C ASP A 366 9.55 35.83 0.31
N GLY A 367 8.87 36.45 1.27
CA GLY A 367 8.01 35.76 2.23
C GLY A 367 6.93 34.86 1.58
N PRO A 368 6.07 34.18 2.36
CA PRO A 368 5.26 33.06 1.91
C PRO A 368 4.65 33.25 0.51
N ALA A 369 4.94 32.28 -0.37
CA ALA A 369 4.58 32.26 -1.78
C ALA A 369 3.05 32.27 -1.96
N GLY A 370 2.46 33.46 -1.97
CA GLY A 370 1.01 33.65 -2.14
C GLY A 370 0.63 34.87 -2.95
N THR A 371 1.55 35.79 -3.25
CA THR A 371 1.25 36.97 -4.07
C THR A 371 2.20 37.04 -5.24
N GLY A 372 1.78 36.50 -6.38
CA GLY A 372 2.54 36.58 -7.62
C GLY A 372 2.79 38.03 -8.03
N ALA A 373 4.06 38.36 -8.32
CA ALA A 373 4.49 39.29 -9.35
C ALA A 373 6.01 39.46 -9.23
N HIS A 374 6.74 39.05 -10.26
CA HIS A 374 8.16 39.31 -10.41
C HIS A 374 8.35 40.65 -11.13
N THR A 375 8.63 41.75 -10.40
CA THR A 375 9.26 42.97 -10.92
C THR A 375 9.83 43.82 -9.78
N ASP A 376 10.88 44.60 -10.07
CA ASP A 376 11.66 45.44 -9.14
C ASP A 376 10.87 46.52 -8.35
N GLY A 377 9.57 46.68 -8.61
CA GLY A 377 8.67 47.56 -7.84
C GLY A 377 8.09 46.95 -6.55
N VAL A 378 8.34 45.67 -6.29
CA VAL A 378 7.65 44.89 -5.23
C VAL A 378 8.28 45.06 -3.83
N ILE A 379 9.54 45.50 -3.71
CA ILE A 379 10.20 45.71 -2.40
C ILE A 379 9.47 46.79 -1.59
N ILE A 380 9.07 47.89 -2.25
CA ILE A 380 8.31 48.98 -1.64
C ILE A 380 6.92 48.46 -1.22
N GLY A 381 6.23 47.74 -2.10
CA GLY A 381 4.93 47.12 -1.79
C GLY A 381 4.99 46.09 -0.66
N ARG A 382 6.11 45.36 -0.49
CA ARG A 382 6.32 44.40 0.59
C ARG A 382 6.46 45.08 1.94
N GLN A 383 7.23 46.18 2.02
CA GLN A 383 7.36 46.94 3.27
C GLN A 383 6.04 47.61 3.65
N THR A 384 5.30 48.16 2.69
CA THR A 384 3.96 48.71 2.93
C THR A 384 2.98 47.63 3.40
N ARG A 385 2.92 46.46 2.75
CA ARG A 385 2.06 45.35 3.20
C ARG A 385 2.43 44.85 4.59
N LYS A 386 3.72 44.80 4.93
CA LYS A 386 4.16 44.41 6.28
C LYS A 386 3.76 45.47 7.31
N TRP A 387 3.82 46.75 6.95
CA TRP A 387 3.33 47.83 7.78
C TRP A 387 1.81 47.74 7.99
N ASP A 388 1.04 47.51 6.93
CA ASP A 388 -0.42 47.29 7.02
C ASP A 388 -0.77 46.10 7.92
N ALA A 389 -0.04 44.98 7.77
CA ALA A 389 -0.24 43.80 8.61
C ALA A 389 0.08 44.07 10.10
N ASN A 390 1.11 44.86 10.39
CA ASN A 390 1.43 45.25 11.76
C ASN A 390 0.36 46.18 12.37
N ILE A 391 -0.20 47.10 11.57
CA ILE A 391 -1.31 47.96 12.01
C ILE A 391 -2.54 47.10 12.31
N LEU A 392 -2.86 46.15 11.43
CA LEU A 392 -3.98 45.22 11.63
C LEU A 392 -3.79 44.40 12.90
N ALA A 393 -2.62 43.80 13.10
CA ALA A 393 -2.31 43.01 14.29
C ALA A 393 -2.42 43.84 15.59
N LEU A 394 -1.98 45.10 15.56
CA LEU A 394 -2.14 46.00 16.70
C LEU A 394 -3.63 46.28 16.99
N ALA A 395 -4.43 46.51 15.95
CA ALA A 395 -5.86 46.76 16.09
C ALA A 395 -6.60 45.51 16.63
N GLU A 396 -6.27 44.31 16.14
CA GLU A 396 -6.81 43.04 16.64
C GLU A 396 -6.44 42.80 18.11
N GLU A 397 -5.20 43.11 18.51
CA GLU A 397 -4.78 43.00 19.91
C GLU A 397 -5.51 43.99 20.82
N VAL A 398 -5.75 45.22 20.36
CA VAL A 398 -6.58 46.19 21.10
C VAL A 398 -7.99 45.65 21.29
N GLU A 399 -8.62 45.11 20.23
CA GLU A 399 -9.96 44.52 20.31
C GLU A 399 -10.03 43.29 21.23
N ARG A 400 -8.97 42.47 21.23
CA ARG A 400 -8.85 41.33 22.13
C ARG A 400 -8.78 41.80 23.59
N VAL A 401 -8.00 42.82 23.89
CA VAL A 401 -7.87 43.38 25.24
C VAL A 401 -9.17 44.05 25.68
N THR A 402 -9.84 44.81 24.83
CA THR A 402 -11.15 45.42 25.17
C THR A 402 -12.21 44.36 25.42
N SER A 403 -12.27 43.31 24.60
CA SER A 403 -13.16 42.16 24.79
C SER A 403 -12.90 41.43 26.12
N LEU A 404 -11.63 41.19 26.46
CA LEU A 404 -11.24 40.59 27.73
C LEU A 404 -11.63 41.47 28.92
N LEU A 405 -11.39 42.79 28.85
CA LEU A 405 -11.79 43.75 29.88
C LEU A 405 -13.30 43.79 30.08
N GLN A 406 -14.08 43.74 28.99
CA GLN A 406 -15.54 43.71 29.07
C GLN A 406 -16.06 42.41 29.70
N THR A 407 -15.34 41.31 29.50
CA THR A 407 -15.72 39.99 30.03
C THR A 407 -15.38 39.87 31.52
N GLU A 408 -14.18 40.29 31.94
CA GLU A 408 -13.72 40.14 33.33
C GLU A 408 -14.13 41.32 34.24
N HIS A 409 -14.24 42.54 33.71
CA HIS A 409 -14.52 43.74 34.47
C HIS A 409 -15.63 44.62 33.81
N PRO A 410 -16.85 44.10 33.66
CA PRO A 410 -17.93 44.80 32.97
C PRO A 410 -18.35 46.11 33.65
N GLU A 411 -18.30 46.18 34.99
CA GLU A 411 -18.66 47.38 35.75
C GLU A 411 -17.64 48.53 35.56
N TRP A 412 -16.35 48.19 35.48
CA TRP A 412 -15.28 49.16 35.22
C TRP A 412 -15.38 49.70 33.79
N VAL A 413 -15.67 48.83 32.83
CA VAL A 413 -15.90 49.23 31.43
C VAL A 413 -17.13 50.12 31.34
N ALA A 414 -18.26 49.77 31.97
CA ALA A 414 -19.47 50.60 31.96
C ALA A 414 -19.27 51.98 32.61
N ALA A 415 -18.46 52.07 33.67
CA ALA A 415 -18.13 53.33 34.32
C ALA A 415 -17.21 54.24 33.48
N ASN A 416 -16.34 53.66 32.65
CA ASN A 416 -15.37 54.39 31.83
C ASN A 416 -15.75 54.47 30.33
N MET A 417 -16.86 53.85 29.92
CA MET A 417 -17.42 53.95 28.56
C MET A 417 -18.11 55.30 28.29
N VAL A 418 -18.11 56.22 29.26
CA VAL A 418 -18.68 57.56 29.11
C VAL A 418 -17.57 58.56 28.78
N HIS A 419 -17.28 58.72 27.50
CA HIS A 419 -17.24 60.01 26.77
C HIS A 419 -16.97 59.83 25.28
#